data_AF-I4W0W4-F1
#
_entry.id   AF-I4W0W4-F1
#
_cell.length_a   1.000
_cell.length_b   1.000
_cell.length_c   1.000
_cell.angle_alpha   90.00
_cell.angle_beta   90.00
_cell.angle_gamma   90.00
#
_symmetry.space_group_name_H-M   'P 1'
#
loop_
_entity.id
_entity.type
_entity.pdbx_description
1 polymer ?
#
loop_
_entity_poly.entity_id
_entity_poly.type
_entity_poly.pdbx_seq_one_letter_code
_entity_poly.pdbx_strand_id
1 'polypeptide(L)'
;MRWLSWAGQEFNPVASQLYFEYIIKPRFNIGEPDTAAVARAQDGFRRLAAILESHLQDRRWVVGKTLTVADFSLAITLPYAEAVHIPLAEFPAVQRWHDTLCEIDAWREPFPEIAVAA
;
A
#
# COMPACT_ATOMS: atom_id res chain seq x y z
N MET A 1 -16.43 5.24 -7.79
CA MET A 1 -15.65 4.88 -8.99
C MET A 1 -14.31 5.61 -9.10
N ARG A 2 -14.24 6.95 -9.04
CA ARG A 2 -12.98 7.72 -9.23
C ARG A 2 -11.74 7.11 -8.52
N TRP A 3 -11.82 6.91 -7.21
CA TRP A 3 -10.67 6.41 -6.42
C TRP A 3 -10.30 4.96 -6.70
N LEU A 4 -11.28 4.07 -6.96
CA LEU A 4 -11.01 2.68 -7.35
C LEU A 4 -10.34 2.61 -8.72
N SER A 5 -10.82 3.40 -9.69
CA SER A 5 -10.22 3.48 -11.02
C SER A 5 -8.80 4.04 -10.94
N TRP A 6 -8.59 5.10 -10.16
CA TRP A 6 -7.27 5.68 -9.95
C TRP A 6 -6.31 4.70 -9.23
N ALA A 7 -6.79 3.97 -8.24
CA ALA A 7 -6.00 2.93 -7.56
C ALA A 7 -5.49 1.89 -8.56
N GLY A 8 -6.39 1.34 -9.38
CA GLY A 8 -6.05 0.28 -10.32
C GLY A 8 -5.17 0.72 -11.50
N GLN A 9 -5.30 1.97 -11.96
CA GLN A 9 -4.59 2.45 -13.16
C GLN A 9 -3.30 3.21 -12.84
N GLU A 10 -3.24 3.91 -11.71
CA GLU A 10 -2.13 4.80 -11.40
C GLU A 10 -1.35 4.31 -10.18
N PHE A 11 -2.02 4.16 -9.03
CA PHE A 11 -1.33 3.95 -7.76
C PHE A 11 -0.74 2.54 -7.62
N ASN A 12 -1.58 1.51 -7.81
CA ASN A 12 -1.20 0.13 -7.53
C ASN A 12 -0.07 -0.38 -8.43
N PRO A 13 -0.02 -0.09 -9.75
CA PRO A 13 1.10 -0.53 -10.60
C PRO A 13 2.45 -0.01 -10.10
N VAL A 14 2.49 1.24 -9.63
CA VAL A 14 3.72 1.85 -9.12
C VAL A 14 4.10 1.28 -7.75
N ALA A 15 3.15 1.23 -6.81
CA ALA A 15 3.42 0.73 -5.46
C ALA A 15 3.76 -0.76 -5.46
N SER A 16 3.19 -1.54 -6.37
CA SER A 16 3.44 -2.99 -6.47
C SER A 16 4.78 -3.32 -7.13
N GLN A 17 5.42 -2.37 -7.82
CA GLN A 17 6.76 -2.61 -8.38
C GLN A 17 7.76 -2.93 -7.28
N LEU A 18 7.72 -2.19 -6.17
CA LEU A 18 8.57 -2.45 -5.01
C LEU A 18 8.30 -3.82 -4.39
N TYR A 19 7.02 -4.20 -4.28
CA TYR A 19 6.63 -5.55 -3.84
C TYR A 19 7.19 -6.64 -4.76
N PHE A 20 7.17 -6.42 -6.07
CA PHE A 20 7.75 -7.36 -7.02
C PHE A 20 9.27 -7.51 -6.82
N GLU A 21 9.99 -6.39 -6.70
CA GLU A 21 11.44 -6.37 -6.53
C GLU A 21 11.88 -7.05 -5.22
N TYR A 22 11.20 -6.78 -4.11
CA TYR A 22 11.67 -7.19 -2.78
C TYR A 22 10.98 -8.43 -2.19
N ILE A 23 9.82 -8.84 -2.71
CA ILE A 23 9.11 -10.04 -2.24
C ILE A 23 9.05 -11.11 -3.32
N ILE A 24 8.58 -10.77 -4.53
CA ILE A 24 8.36 -11.78 -5.58
C ILE A 24 9.68 -12.31 -6.13
N LYS A 25 10.63 -11.44 -6.47
CA LYS A 25 11.92 -11.87 -7.01
C LYS A 25 12.68 -12.83 -6.07
N PRO A 26 12.85 -12.52 -4.77
CA PRO A 26 13.47 -13.47 -3.84
C PRO A 26 12.66 -14.76 -3.67
N ARG A 27 11.33 -14.67 -3.53
CA ARG A 27 10.45 -15.83 -3.32
C ARG A 27 10.54 -16.87 -4.44
N PHE A 28 10.78 -16.42 -5.68
CA PHE A 28 10.83 -17.28 -6.87
C PHE A 28 12.22 -17.37 -7.50
N ASN A 29 13.28 -16.89 -6.84
CA ASN A 29 14.65 -16.91 -7.33
C ASN A 29 14.81 -16.31 -8.74
N ILE A 30 14.12 -15.19 -9.02
CA ILE A 30 14.14 -14.51 -10.33
C ILE A 30 15.41 -13.66 -10.50
N GLY A 31 16.05 -13.29 -9.39
CA GLY A 31 17.29 -12.50 -9.35
C GLY A 31 17.23 -11.37 -8.33
N GLU A 32 18.28 -10.56 -8.27
CA GLU A 32 18.37 -9.43 -7.37
C GLU A 32 17.42 -8.27 -7.77
N PRO A 33 17.07 -7.39 -6.82
CA PRO A 33 16.34 -6.16 -7.12
C PRO A 33 17.06 -5.30 -8.17
N ASP A 34 16.31 -4.79 -9.15
CA ASP A 34 16.82 -3.82 -10.12
C ASP A 34 16.80 -2.43 -9.48
N THR A 35 17.99 -1.91 -9.15
CA THR A 35 18.15 -0.61 -8.48
C THR A 35 17.55 0.56 -9.25
N ALA A 36 17.57 0.52 -10.58
CA ALA A 36 16.97 1.56 -11.41
C ALA A 36 15.43 1.45 -11.42
N ALA A 37 14.88 0.23 -11.41
CA ALA A 37 13.45 0.02 -11.27
C ALA A 37 12.94 0.45 -9.89
N VAL A 38 13.68 0.13 -8.83
CA VAL A 38 13.38 0.55 -7.45
C VAL A 38 13.35 2.07 -7.33
N ALA A 39 14.38 2.77 -7.81
CA ALA A 39 14.44 4.23 -7.76
C ALA A 39 13.24 4.87 -8.49
N ARG A 40 12.93 4.39 -9.71
CA ARG A 40 11.76 4.85 -10.47
C ARG A 40 10.44 4.60 -9.73
N ALA A 41 10.31 3.45 -9.07
CA ALA A 41 9.11 3.11 -8.31
C ALA A 41 8.95 4.00 -7.07
N GLN A 42 10.03 4.28 -6.35
CA GLN A 42 10.02 5.19 -5.19
C GLN A 42 9.64 6.62 -5.61
N ASP A 43 10.22 7.14 -6.70
CA ASP A 43 9.89 8.47 -7.21
C ASP A 43 8.44 8.56 -7.71
N GLY A 44 7.98 7.52 -8.42
CA GLY A 44 6.59 7.39 -8.84
C GLY A 44 5.64 7.35 -7.64
N PHE A 45 5.98 6.57 -6.61
CA PHE A 45 5.19 6.47 -5.39
C PHE A 45 5.09 7.83 -4.72
N ARG A 46 6.21 8.55 -4.53
CA ARG A 46 6.19 9.88 -3.91
C ARG A 46 5.23 10.84 -4.60
N ARG A 47 5.25 10.87 -5.93
CA ARG A 47 4.36 11.73 -6.73
C ARG A 47 2.88 11.39 -6.50
N LEU A 48 2.52 10.10 -6.45
CA LEU A 48 1.13 9.68 -6.29
C LEU A 48 0.67 9.75 -4.83
N ALA A 49 1.56 9.44 -3.89
CA ALA A 49 1.33 9.57 -2.45
C ALA A 49 1.14 11.04 -2.07
N ALA A 50 1.79 12.01 -2.72
CA ALA A 50 1.52 13.43 -2.50
C ALA A 50 0.06 13.82 -2.80
N ILE A 51 -0.56 13.22 -3.82
CA ILE A 51 -1.98 13.43 -4.14
C ILE A 51 -2.85 12.85 -3.03
N LEU A 52 -2.53 11.64 -2.57
CA LEU A 52 -3.26 10.95 -1.51
C LEU A 52 -3.10 11.67 -0.16
N GLU A 53 -1.90 12.13 0.16
CA GLU A 53 -1.57 12.92 1.35
C GLU A 53 -2.44 14.17 1.40
N SER A 54 -2.44 14.99 0.34
CA SER A 54 -3.27 16.19 0.27
C SER A 54 -4.76 15.86 0.40
N HIS A 55 -5.23 14.78 -0.21
CA HIS A 55 -6.63 14.37 -0.09
C HIS A 55 -7.00 13.90 1.31
N LEU A 56 -6.07 13.23 2.01
CA LEU A 56 -6.29 12.64 3.32
C LEU A 56 -6.02 13.57 4.49
N GLN A 57 -5.43 14.75 4.29
CA GLN A 57 -5.08 15.70 5.37
C GLN A 57 -6.15 15.80 6.46
N ASP A 58 -7.40 16.09 6.08
CA ASP A 58 -8.54 16.24 6.99
C ASP A 58 -9.58 15.10 6.86
N ARG A 59 -9.17 13.94 6.31
CA ARG A 59 -10.07 12.81 6.10
C ARG A 59 -9.58 11.57 6.84
N ARG A 60 -10.54 10.87 7.45
CA ARG A 60 -10.29 9.54 8.01
C ARG A 60 -10.25 8.45 6.93
N TRP A 61 -11.09 8.57 5.90
CA TRP A 61 -11.25 7.59 4.84
C TRP A 61 -11.22 8.27 3.47
N VAL A 62 -10.86 7.52 2.43
CA VAL A 62 -10.69 8.03 1.07
C VAL A 62 -12.01 8.57 0.50
N VAL A 63 -13.15 7.96 0.86
CA VAL A 63 -14.48 8.33 0.36
C VAL A 63 -15.45 8.55 1.52
N GLY A 64 -16.10 9.72 1.54
CA GLY A 64 -17.15 10.01 2.52
C GLY A 64 -16.64 10.07 3.96
N LYS A 65 -17.42 9.52 4.90
CA LYS A 65 -17.13 9.53 6.35
C LYS A 65 -16.92 8.13 6.94
N THR A 66 -17.07 7.07 6.14
CA THR A 66 -17.01 5.67 6.57
C THR A 66 -16.04 4.89 5.70
N LEU A 67 -15.52 3.80 6.24
CA LEU A 67 -14.67 2.86 5.51
C LEU A 67 -15.37 2.33 4.26
N THR A 68 -14.62 2.19 3.17
CA THR A 68 -15.12 1.64 1.89
C THR A 68 -14.10 0.71 1.24
N VAL A 69 -14.52 -0.03 0.21
CA VAL A 69 -13.61 -0.83 -0.63
C VAL A 69 -12.50 0.00 -1.29
N ALA A 70 -12.68 1.31 -1.47
CA ALA A 70 -11.64 2.19 -2.01
C ALA A 70 -10.43 2.29 -1.08
N ASP A 71 -10.65 2.23 0.24
CA ASP A 71 -9.57 2.30 1.21
C ASP A 71 -8.68 1.05 1.10
N PHE A 72 -9.28 -0.13 1.14
CA PHE A 72 -8.57 -1.40 0.98
C PHE A 72 -7.84 -1.51 -0.37
N SER A 73 -8.48 -1.07 -1.46
CA SER A 73 -7.88 -1.14 -2.79
C SER A 73 -6.61 -0.29 -2.93
N LEU A 74 -6.52 0.82 -2.21
CA LEU A 74 -5.35 1.72 -2.24
C LEU A 74 -4.27 1.29 -1.24
N ALA A 75 -4.67 0.69 -0.12
CA ALA A 75 -3.75 0.36 0.96
C ALA A 75 -3.05 -0.99 0.80
N ILE A 76 -3.41 -1.82 -0.19
CA ILE A 76 -3.00 -3.23 -0.28
C ILE A 76 -1.49 -3.48 -0.22
N THR A 77 -0.66 -2.54 -0.67
CA THR A 77 0.81 -2.66 -0.62
C THR A 77 1.42 -2.06 0.65
N LEU A 78 0.70 -1.21 1.37
CA LEU A 78 1.23 -0.43 2.51
C LEU A 78 1.58 -1.28 3.74
N PRO A 79 0.89 -2.38 4.07
CA PRO A 79 1.34 -3.29 5.14
C PRO A 79 2.76 -3.84 4.95
N TYR A 80 3.26 -3.84 3.71
CA TYR A 80 4.61 -4.30 3.38
C TYR A 80 5.62 -3.16 3.24
N ALA A 81 5.23 -1.92 3.55
CA ALA A 81 6.00 -0.73 3.17
C ALA A 81 7.45 -0.75 3.64
N GLU A 82 7.70 -1.18 4.88
CA GLU A 82 9.06 -1.32 5.41
C GLU A 82 9.86 -2.39 4.65
N ALA A 83 9.29 -3.59 4.50
CA ALA A 83 9.94 -4.73 3.87
C ALA A 83 10.27 -4.48 2.38
N VAL A 84 9.54 -3.60 1.72
CA VAL A 84 9.70 -3.32 0.27
C VAL A 84 10.20 -1.91 -0.01
N HIS A 85 10.63 -1.18 1.02
CA HIS A 85 11.21 0.15 0.91
C HIS A 85 10.29 1.20 0.25
N ILE A 86 8.98 1.13 0.52
CA ILE A 86 8.05 2.23 0.20
C ILE A 86 8.35 3.39 1.17
N PRO A 87 8.54 4.63 0.69
CA PRO A 87 8.83 5.78 1.53
C PRO A 87 7.57 6.34 2.21
N LEU A 88 6.82 5.51 2.94
CA LEU A 88 5.53 5.87 3.54
C LEU A 88 5.68 6.95 4.62
N ALA A 89 6.80 6.94 5.35
CA ALA A 89 7.08 7.90 6.42
C ALA A 89 7.20 9.36 5.94
N GLU A 90 7.37 9.59 4.63
CA GLU A 90 7.35 10.93 4.02
C GLU A 90 5.93 11.54 3.97
N PHE A 91 4.87 10.75 4.23
CA PHE A 91 3.46 11.13 4.05
C PHE A 91 2.62 10.88 5.33
N PRO A 92 2.61 11.82 6.29
CA PRO A 92 1.99 11.60 7.60
C PRO A 92 0.48 11.32 7.58
N ALA A 93 -0.30 11.95 6.70
CA ALA A 93 -1.73 11.66 6.58
C ALA A 93 -1.99 10.28 5.97
N VAL A 94 -1.18 9.87 4.98
CA VAL A 94 -1.24 8.51 4.42
C VAL A 94 -0.82 7.47 5.47
N GLN A 95 0.26 7.72 6.22
CA GLN A 95 0.70 6.84 7.31
C GLN A 95 -0.40 6.68 8.36
N ARG A 96 -0.99 7.78 8.86
CA ARG A 96 -2.11 7.73 9.81
C ARG A 96 -3.29 6.91 9.28
N TRP A 97 -3.65 7.10 8.01
CA TRP A 97 -4.74 6.36 7.38
C TRP A 97 -4.43 4.87 7.24
N HIS A 98 -3.20 4.51 6.85
CA HIS A 98 -2.71 3.13 6.86
C HIS A 98 -2.80 2.51 8.27
N ASP A 99 -2.32 3.22 9.29
CA ASP A 99 -2.33 2.72 10.66
C ASP A 99 -3.77 2.50 11.16
N THR A 100 -4.69 3.39 10.77
CA THR A 100 -6.13 3.25 11.05
C THR A 100 -6.72 2.01 10.38
N LEU A 101 -6.31 1.66 9.14
CA LEU A 101 -6.73 0.41 8.50
C LEU A 101 -6.17 -0.81 9.24
N CYS A 102 -4.92 -0.73 9.70
CA CYS A 102 -4.26 -1.77 10.48
C CYS A 102 -4.87 -1.97 11.88
N GLU A 103 -5.78 -1.11 12.35
CA GLU A 103 -6.61 -1.40 13.54
C GLU A 103 -7.64 -2.51 13.29
N ILE A 104 -7.97 -2.82 12.03
CA ILE A 104 -8.94 -3.84 11.64
C ILE A 104 -8.23 -5.21 11.60
N ASP A 105 -8.63 -6.13 12.48
CA ASP A 105 -7.95 -7.43 12.61
C ASP A 105 -7.90 -8.23 11.31
N ALA A 106 -9.01 -8.33 10.59
CA ALA A 106 -9.08 -9.05 9.31
C ALA A 106 -8.27 -8.38 8.18
N TRP A 107 -7.87 -7.12 8.34
CA TRP A 107 -6.98 -6.44 7.40
C TRP A 107 -5.52 -6.62 7.78
N ARG A 108 -5.21 -6.46 9.07
CA ARG A 108 -3.86 -6.63 9.63
C ARG A 108 -3.36 -8.06 9.49
N GLU A 109 -4.22 -9.04 9.73
CA GLU A 109 -3.93 -10.46 9.59
C GLU A 109 -5.02 -11.12 8.72
N PRO A 110 -4.93 -11.01 7.38
CA PRO A 110 -5.97 -11.49 6.47
C PRO A 110 -5.94 -13.01 6.27
N PHE A 111 -4.86 -13.69 6.69
CA PHE A 111 -4.69 -15.14 6.55
C PHE A 111 -4.35 -15.80 7.90
N PRO A 112 -5.21 -15.63 8.93
CA PRO A 112 -4.93 -16.20 10.24
C PRO A 112 -4.83 -17.72 10.16
N GLU A 113 -3.93 -18.32 10.95
CA GLU A 113 -3.90 -19.77 11.11
C GLU A 113 -5.29 -20.25 11.57
N ILE A 114 -5.86 -21.19 10.83
CA ILE A 114 -7.11 -21.83 11.23
C ILE A 114 -6.79 -22.67 12.46
N ALA A 115 -7.20 -22.21 13.63
CA ALA A 115 -7.13 -23.01 14.85
C ALA A 115 -7.95 -24.29 14.63
N VAL A 116 -7.27 -25.42 14.45
CA VAL A 116 -7.93 -26.73 14.46
C VAL A 116 -8.33 -26.99 15.90
N ALA A 117 -9.63 -26.96 16.19
CA ALA A 117 -10.15 -27.34 17.49
C ALA A 117 -9.69 -28.77 17.82
N ALA A 118 -9.00 -28.92 18.96
CA ALA A 118 -8.52 -30.20 19.48
C ALA A 118 -9.66 -31.08 20.00
#